data_AF-A0A7C2VIL5-F1
#
_entry.id   AF-A0A7C2VIL5-F1
#
_cell.length_a   1.000
_cell.length_b   1.000
_cell.length_c   1.000
_cell.angle_alpha   90.00
_cell.angle_beta   90.00
_cell.angle_gamma   90.00
#
_symmetry.space_group_name_H-M   'P 1'
#
loop_
_entity.id
_entity.type
_entity.pdbx_description
1 polymer ?
#
loop_
_entity_poly.entity_id
_entity_poly.type
_entity_poly.pdbx_seq_one_letter_code
_entity_poly.pdbx_strand_id
1 'polypeptide(L)'
;MQAKPESSSTNTGNRTPLQAFFLARLAYLLEQRDRYAELVGPDDWRRKLIGRCIYSTYCDCLEQGVGEEARALLARARGAARN
;
A
#
# COMPACT_ATOMS: atom_id res chain seq x y z
N MET A 1 15.65 29.58 -12.25
CA MET A 1 15.31 28.42 -11.39
C MET A 1 13.93 27.94 -11.83
N GLN A 2 13.87 26.85 -12.60
CA GLN A 2 12.62 26.37 -13.20
C GLN A 2 11.83 25.52 -12.19
N ALA A 3 10.55 25.87 -12.04
CA ALA A 3 9.58 25.07 -11.31
C ALA A 3 9.30 23.78 -12.09
N LYS A 4 9.51 22.65 -11.44
CA LYS A 4 9.21 21.30 -11.92
C LYS A 4 7.68 21.14 -11.91
N PRO A 5 7.02 20.85 -13.04
CA PRO A 5 5.59 20.60 -13.04
C PRO A 5 5.31 19.27 -12.32
N GLU A 6 4.53 19.34 -11.25
CA GLU A 6 3.98 18.19 -10.55
C GLU A 6 2.84 17.62 -11.39
N SER A 7 3.16 16.60 -12.18
CA SER A 7 2.17 15.85 -12.95
C SER A 7 1.32 15.00 -12.00
N SER A 8 0.26 15.58 -11.45
CA SER A 8 -0.87 14.84 -10.91
C SER A 8 -1.72 14.32 -12.07
N SER A 9 -1.26 13.25 -12.71
CA SER A 9 -2.07 12.44 -13.60
C SER A 9 -2.21 11.06 -12.97
N THR A 10 -3.37 10.80 -12.38
CA THR A 10 -3.86 9.44 -12.09
C THR A 10 -4.01 8.73 -13.43
N ASN A 11 -2.89 8.27 -14.00
CA ASN A 11 -2.88 7.51 -15.23
C ASN A 11 -3.27 6.07 -14.87
N THR A 12 -4.57 5.82 -14.69
CA THR A 12 -5.14 4.47 -14.61
C THR A 12 -5.03 3.71 -15.94
N GLY A 13 -4.48 4.32 -16.99
CA GLY A 13 -4.51 3.82 -18.36
C GLY A 13 -3.69 2.55 -18.62
N ASN A 14 -2.42 2.48 -18.20
CA ASN A 14 -1.52 1.39 -18.64
C ASN A 14 -0.64 0.85 -17.50
N ARG A 15 -1.21 0.20 -16.49
CA ARG A 15 -0.41 -0.62 -15.55
C ARG A 15 -0.12 -1.97 -16.17
N THR A 16 1.10 -2.47 -15.99
CA THR A 16 1.38 -3.87 -16.32
C THR A 16 0.60 -4.79 -15.39
N PRO A 17 0.29 -6.04 -15.80
CA PRO A 17 -0.37 -7.00 -14.91
C PRO A 17 0.37 -7.18 -13.57
N LEU A 18 1.71 -7.13 -13.60
CA LEU A 18 2.55 -7.26 -12.42
C LEU A 18 2.43 -6.05 -11.47
N GLN A 19 2.42 -4.83 -12.02
CA GLN A 19 2.17 -3.61 -11.26
C GLN A 19 0.78 -3.63 -10.60
N ALA A 20 -0.25 -4.00 -11.36
CA ALA A 20 -1.60 -4.12 -10.84
C ALA A 20 -1.70 -5.18 -9.73
N PHE A 21 -1.01 -6.31 -9.88
CA PHE A 21 -0.96 -7.36 -8.88
C PHE A 21 -0.38 -6.88 -7.56
N PHE A 22 0.79 -6.21 -7.56
CA PHE A 22 1.41 -5.76 -6.32
C PHE A 22 0.59 -4.67 -5.62
N LEU A 23 -0.02 -3.75 -6.37
CA LEU A 23 -0.93 -2.76 -5.79
C LEU A 23 -2.19 -3.39 -5.17
N ALA A 24 -2.79 -4.37 -5.85
CA ALA A 24 -3.94 -5.09 -5.32
C ALA A 24 -3.57 -5.91 -4.07
N ARG A 25 -2.40 -6.56 -4.09
CA ARG A 25 -1.87 -7.29 -2.94
C ARG A 25 -1.62 -6.36 -1.75
N LEU A 26 -1.06 -5.17 -1.98
CA LEU A 26 -0.84 -4.18 -0.93
C LEU A 26 -2.17 -3.72 -0.31
N ALA A 27 -3.17 -3.42 -1.13
CA ALA A 27 -4.50 -3.05 -0.66
C ALA A 27 -5.13 -4.15 0.21
N TYR A 28 -5.10 -5.40 -0.26
CA TYR A 28 -5.60 -6.55 0.49
C TYR A 28 -4.90 -6.73 1.84
N LEU A 29 -3.57 -6.59 1.89
CA LEU A 29 -2.81 -6.72 3.13
C LEU A 29 -3.14 -5.61 4.14
N LEU A 30 -3.46 -4.41 3.67
CA LEU A 30 -3.91 -3.31 4.53
C LEU A 30 -5.28 -3.60 5.14
N GLU A 31 -6.21 -4.17 4.36
CA GLU A 31 -7.49 -4.64 4.90
C GLU A 31 -7.31 -5.78 5.92
N GLN A 32 -6.37 -6.71 5.68
CA GLN A 32 -6.06 -7.76 6.64
C GLN A 32 -5.46 -7.19 7.93
N ARG A 33 -4.61 -6.16 7.85
CA ARG A 33 -4.05 -5.51 9.04
C ARG A 33 -5.16 -5.00 9.95
N ASP A 34 -6.16 -4.32 9.38
CA ASP A 34 -7.25 -3.72 10.14
C ASP A 34 -8.16 -4.81 10.73
N ARG A 35 -8.54 -5.81 9.90
CA ARG A 35 -9.31 -6.98 10.36
C ARG A 35 -8.63 -7.72 11.51
N TYR A 36 -7.32 -8.00 11.42
CA TYR A 36 -6.61 -8.71 12.48
C TYR A 36 -6.36 -7.83 13.70
N ALA A 37 -6.36 -6.50 13.58
CA ALA A 37 -6.32 -5.62 14.74
C ALA A 37 -7.59 -5.73 15.60
N GLU A 38 -8.73 -6.07 14.98
CA GLU A 38 -10.00 -6.31 15.69
C GLU A 38 -10.11 -7.74 16.24
N LEU A 39 -9.53 -8.73 15.57
CA LEU A 39 -9.67 -10.15 15.93
C LEU A 39 -8.68 -10.64 17.00
N VAL A 40 -7.47 -10.07 17.04
CA VAL A 40 -6.41 -10.58 17.91
C VAL A 40 -5.72 -9.47 18.70
N GLY A 41 -5.19 -9.84 19.86
CA GLY A 41 -4.48 -8.92 20.75
C GLY A 41 -3.22 -8.33 20.11
N PRO A 42 -2.69 -7.23 20.67
CA PRO A 42 -1.65 -6.46 20.03
C PRO A 42 -0.33 -7.21 19.79
N ASP A 43 -0.02 -8.21 20.63
CA ASP A 43 1.21 -8.99 20.57
C ASP A 43 1.13 -10.25 19.68
N ASP A 44 -0.05 -10.53 19.10
CA ASP A 44 -0.26 -11.69 18.24
C ASP A 44 0.70 -11.66 17.03
N TRP A 45 1.34 -12.80 16.78
CA TRP A 45 2.35 -12.94 15.74
C TRP A 45 1.80 -12.67 14.34
N ARG A 46 0.50 -12.86 14.10
CA ARG A 46 -0.14 -12.60 12.80
C ARG A 46 -0.12 -11.12 12.47
N ARG A 47 -0.31 -10.23 13.45
CA ARG A 47 -0.20 -8.77 13.25
C ARG A 47 1.22 -8.38 12.80
N LYS A 48 2.24 -8.97 13.43
CA LYS A 48 3.65 -8.78 13.08
C LYS A 48 3.96 -9.30 11.67
N LEU A 49 3.44 -10.48 11.32
CA LEU A 49 3.61 -11.08 10.00
C LEU A 49 2.98 -10.21 8.91
N ILE A 50 1.75 -9.74 9.11
CA ILE A 50 1.06 -8.84 8.15
C ILE A 50 1.88 -7.57 7.93
N GLY A 51 2.42 -6.97 9.00
CA GLY A 51 3.30 -5.79 8.88
C GLY A 51 4.54 -6.05 8.01
N ARG A 52 5.18 -7.22 8.15
CA ARG A 52 6.32 -7.62 7.30
C ARG A 52 5.91 -7.84 5.84
N CYS A 53 4.76 -8.48 5.61
CA CYS A 53 4.23 -8.66 4.26
C CYS A 53 3.92 -7.33 3.58
N ILE A 54 3.31 -6.37 4.30
CA ILE A 54 3.04 -5.02 3.79
C ILE A 54 4.35 -4.34 3.38
N TYR A 55 5.39 -4.41 4.22
CA TYR A 55 6.68 -3.81 3.91
C TYR A 55 7.32 -4.43 2.66
N SER A 56 7.36 -5.76 2.57
CA SER A 56 7.90 -6.46 1.39
C SER A 56 7.14 -6.09 0.12
N THR A 57 5.81 -6.12 0.15
CA THR A 57 4.97 -5.77 -1.01
C THR A 57 5.12 -4.30 -1.38
N TYR A 58 5.36 -3.41 -0.41
CA TYR A 58 5.68 -2.01 -0.70
C TYR A 58 7.01 -1.88 -1.44
N CYS A 59 8.06 -2.61 -1.03
CA CYS A 59 9.32 -2.67 -1.76
C CYS A 59 9.11 -3.19 -3.19
N ASP A 60 8.31 -4.24 -3.38
CA ASP A 60 7.96 -4.74 -4.72
C ASP A 60 7.28 -3.63 -5.55
N CYS A 61 6.37 -2.85 -4.96
CA CYS A 61 5.75 -1.71 -5.63
C CYS A 61 6.76 -0.63 -6.05
N LEU A 62 7.80 -0.37 -5.23
CA LEU A 62 8.87 0.56 -5.57
C LEU A 62 9.69 0.06 -6.77
N GLU A 63 10.08 -1.22 -6.74
CA GLU A 63 10.84 -1.86 -7.81
C GLU A 63 10.08 -1.88 -9.14
N GLN A 64 8.75 -2.04 -9.09
CA GLN A 64 7.88 -2.00 -10.26
C GLN A 64 7.53 -0.57 -10.74
N GLY A 65 8.04 0.47 -10.07
CA GLY A 65 7.83 1.86 -10.45
C GLY A 65 6.46 2.45 -10.07
N VAL A 66 5.67 1.76 -9.24
CA VAL A 66 4.32 2.18 -8.78
C VAL A 66 4.33 2.65 -7.31
N GLY A 67 5.44 3.26 -6.91
CA GLY A 67 5.67 3.70 -5.54
C GLY A 67 4.72 4.81 -5.07
N GLU A 68 4.29 5.70 -5.97
CA GLU A 68 3.37 6.78 -5.63
C GLU A 68 1.98 6.25 -5.31
N GLU A 69 1.45 5.33 -6.12
CA GLU A 69 0.16 4.72 -5.83
C GLU A 69 0.20 3.87 -4.57
N ALA A 70 1.31 3.16 -4.33
CA ALA A 70 1.51 2.43 -3.09
C ALA A 70 1.54 3.36 -1.86
N ARG A 71 2.18 4.53 -1.97
CA ARG A 71 2.15 5.57 -0.93
C ARG A 71 0.74 6.11 -0.70
N ALA A 72 -0.02 6.34 -1.78
CA ALA A 72 -1.41 6.80 -1.70
C ALA A 72 -2.30 5.76 -0.98
N LEU A 73 -2.12 4.47 -1.27
CA LEU A 73 -2.81 3.38 -0.56
C LEU A 73 -2.48 3.37 0.94
N LEU A 74 -1.20 3.48 1.30
CA LEU A 74 -0.76 3.55 2.69
C LEU A 74 -1.33 4.78 3.42
N ALA A 75 -1.33 5.94 2.76
CA ALA A 75 -1.90 7.17 3.31
C ALA A 75 -3.40 7.03 3.57
N ARG A 76 -4.16 6.51 2.60
CA ARG A 76 -5.59 6.22 2.75
C ARG A 76 -5.85 5.24 3.90
N ALA A 77 -5.08 4.17 4.00
CA ALA A 77 -5.24 3.18 5.06
C ALA A 77 -4.86 3.71 6.46
N ARG A 78 -4.04 4.75 6.56
CA ARG A 78 -3.78 5.47 7.84
C ARG A 78 -4.92 6.43 8.19
N GLY A 79 -5.52 7.08 7.19
CA GLY A 79 -6.66 7.97 7.38
C GLY A 79 -7.94 7.22 7.74
N ALA A 80 -8.17 6.04 7.16
CA ALA A 80 -9.33 5.19 7.45
C ALA A 80 -9.38 4.69 8.90
N ALA A 81 -8.23 4.46 9.54
CA ALA A 81 -8.15 4.02 10.93
C ALA A 81 -8.39 5.14 11.97
N ARG A 82 -8.67 6.38 11.54
CA ARG A 82 -8.85 7.56 12.41
C ARG A 82 -10.29 8.10 12.48
N ASN A 83 -11.26 7.40 11.87
CA ASN A 83 -12.68 7.70 11.94
C ASN A 83 -13.43 6.54 12.60
#